data_AF-A0A6J4JEC0-F1
#
_entry.id   AF-A0A6J4JEC0-F1
#
_cell.length_a   1.000
_cell.length_b   1.000
_cell.length_c   1.000
_cell.angle_alpha   90.00
_cell.angle_beta   90.00
_cell.angle_gamma   90.00
#
_symmetry.space_group_name_H-M   'P 1'
#
loop_
_entity.id
_entity.type
_entity.pdbx_description
1 polymer ?
#
loop_
_entity_poly.entity_id
_entity_poly.type
_entity_poly.pdbx_seq_one_letter_code
_entity_poly.pdbx_strand_id
1 'polypeptide(L)' 'MYKYVEDAQQRATGSKTLVLLAATISFLFSVTLWFGGNELQGIFVGLWVPSILSLGAIVLPRGDRA' A
#
# COMPACT_ATOMS: atom_id res chain seq x y z
N MET A 1 11.14 -7.79 28.66
CA MET A 1 9.67 -7.69 28.67
C MET A 1 9.16 -6.63 27.68
N TYR A 2 9.62 -5.37 27.75
CA TYR A 2 9.17 -4.29 26.85
C TYR A 2 9.49 -4.55 25.35
N LYS A 3 10.71 -5.04 25.07
CA LYS A 3 11.17 -5.41 23.71
C LYS A 3 10.33 -6.47 22.99
N TYR A 4 9.66 -7.37 23.72
CA TYR A 4 8.92 -8.49 23.12
C TYR A 4 7.55 -8.07 22.55
N VAL A 5 6.97 -6.98 23.07
CA VAL A 5 5.71 -6.40 22.56
C VAL A 5 5.93 -5.54 21.31
N GLU A 6 7.09 -4.87 21.22
CA GLU A 6 7.47 -4.11 20.01
C GLU A 6 7.66 -5.02 18.79
N ASP A 7 8.27 -6.20 18.96
CA ASP A 7 8.49 -7.15 17.86
C ASP A 7 7.16 -7.71 17.31
N ALA A 8 6.16 -7.88 18.17
CA ALA A 8 4.81 -8.32 17.79
C ALA A 8 4.00 -7.19 17.12
N GLN A 9 4.14 -5.94 17.59
CA GLN A 9 3.54 -4.77 16.97
C GLN A 9 4.18 -4.42 15.61
N GLN A 10 5.48 -4.68 15.43
CA GLN A 10 6.20 -4.49 14.16
C GLN A 10 5.63 -5.37 13.03
N ARG A 11 5.10 -6.56 13.33
CA ARG A 11 4.50 -7.47 12.33
C ARG A 11 3.10 -7.03 11.89
N ALA A 12 2.36 -6.36 12.77
CA ALA A 12 1.02 -5.83 12.48
C ALA A 12 1.05 -4.41 11.87
N THR A 13 2.02 -3.59 12.25
CA THR A 13 2.26 -2.24 11.68
C THR A 13 3.08 -2.31 10.39
N GLY A 14 4.02 -3.25 10.26
CA GLY A 14 4.83 -3.43 9.06
C GLY A 14 3.96 -3.64 7.81
N SER A 15 2.87 -4.41 7.92
CA SER A 15 1.95 -4.67 6.81
C SER A 15 1.23 -3.42 6.31
N LYS A 16 0.87 -2.48 7.21
CA LYS A 16 0.24 -1.20 6.84
C LYS A 16 1.19 -0.36 5.99
N THR A 17 2.43 -0.25 6.45
CA THR A 17 3.49 0.49 5.77
C THR A 17 3.86 -0.17 4.44
N LEU A 18 3.88 -1.51 4.36
CA LEU A 18 4.13 -2.23 3.12
C LEU A 18 3.04 -1.97 2.06
N VAL A 19 1.76 -1.94 2.46
CA VAL A 19 0.66 -1.60 1.55
C VAL A 19 0.77 -0.16 1.05
N LEU A 20 1.06 0.80 1.94
CA LEU A 20 1.23 2.20 1.56
C LEU A 20 2.45 2.41 0.65
N LEU A 21 3.57 1.73 0.92
CA LEU A 21 4.74 1.73 0.05
C LEU A 21 4.41 1.13 -1.31
N ALA A 22 3.73 -0.02 -1.36
CA ALA A 22 3.30 -0.64 -2.61
C ALA A 22 2.39 0.28 -3.44
N ALA A 23 1.41 0.94 -2.80
CA ALA A 23 0.55 1.91 -3.46
C ALA A 23 1.34 3.12 -3.99
N THR A 24 2.32 3.63 -3.23
CA THR A 24 3.17 4.74 -3.64
C THR A 24 4.07 4.39 -4.82
N ILE A 25 4.68 3.19 -4.80
CA ILE A 25 5.49 2.68 -5.90
C ILE A 25 4.63 2.49 -7.16
N SER A 26 3.43 1.94 -7.01
CA SER A 26 2.48 1.79 -8.12
C SER A 26 2.06 3.13 -8.71
N PHE A 27 1.86 4.15 -7.88
CA PHE A 27 1.56 5.52 -8.33
C PHE A 27 2.73 6.14 -9.10
N LEU A 28 3.96 6.03 -8.57
CA LEU A 28 5.16 6.53 -9.26
C LEU A 28 5.35 5.86 -10.62
N PHE A 29 5.12 4.55 -10.71
CA PHE A 29 5.23 3.79 -11.96
C PHE A 29 4.17 4.22 -13.00
N SER A 30 2.95 4.54 -12.55
CA SER A 30 1.89 5.09 -13.41
C SER A 30 2.31 6.45 -13.99
N VAL A 31 2.85 7.33 -13.13
CA VAL A 31 3.31 8.67 -13.52
C VAL A 31 4.48 8.60 -14.50
N THR A 32 5.49 7.76 -14.25
CA THR A 32 6.63 7.62 -15.17
C THR A 32 6.23 7.09 -16.55
N LEU A 33 5.29 6.15 -16.62
CA LEU A 33 4.75 5.63 -17.90
C LEU A 33 3.91 6.67 -18.65
N TRP A 34 3.11 7.44 -17.92
CA TRP A 34 2.27 8.50 -18.48
C TRP A 34 3.12 9.58 -19.17
N PHE A 35 4.16 10.06 -18.49
CA PHE A 35 5.09 11.05 -19.06
C PHE A 35 6.04 10.46 -20.12
N GLY A 36 6.14 9.13 -20.22
CA GLY A 36 6.90 8.43 -21.27
C GLY A 36 6.16 8.26 -22.60
N GLY A 37 4.94 8.79 -22.74
CA GLY A 37 4.14 8.71 -23.96
C GLY A 37 3.33 7.42 -24.13
N ASN A 38 3.26 6.58 -23.08
CA ASN A 38 2.51 5.31 -23.09
C ASN A 38 1.29 5.40 -22.16
N GLU A 39 0.38 6.31 -22.50
CA GLU A 39 -0.76 6.77 -21.70
C GLU A 39 -1.67 5.63 -21.23
N LEU A 40 -1.94 4.65 -22.10
CA LEU A 40 -2.77 3.47 -21.78
C LEU A 40 -2.14 2.60 -20.67
N GLN A 41 -0.82 2.40 -20.71
CA GLN A 41 -0.11 1.64 -19.68
C GLN A 41 -0.05 2.44 -18.37
N GLY A 42 0.14 3.76 -18.46
CA GLY A 42 0.05 4.65 -17.30
C GLY A 42 -1.31 4.56 -16.58
N ILE A 43 -2.42 4.60 -17.32
CA ILE A 43 -3.78 4.44 -16.75
C ILE A 43 -3.97 3.05 -16.15
N PHE A 44 -3.57 1.99 -16.85
CA PHE A 44 -3.75 0.62 -16.37
C PHE A 44 -3.04 0.42 -15.02
N VAL A 45 -1.80 0.91 -14.88
CA VAL A 45 -1.05 0.86 -13.62
C VAL A 45 -1.66 1.79 -12.58
N GLY A 46 -2.14 2.98 -12.98
CA GLY A 46 -2.78 3.94 -12.07
C GLY A 46 -4.06 3.40 -11.43
N LEU A 47 -4.84 2.61 -12.17
CA LEU A 47 -6.05 1.93 -11.68
C LEU A 47 -5.76 0.85 -10.62
N TRP A 48 -4.53 0.34 -10.54
CA TRP A 48 -4.16 -0.64 -9.52
C TRP A 48 -3.93 0.01 -8.15
N VAL A 49 -3.58 1.29 -8.09
CA VAL A 49 -3.39 2.05 -6.84
C VAL A 49 -4.61 1.98 -5.91
N PRO A 50 -5.84 2.34 -6.35
CA PRO A 50 -7.03 2.21 -5.50
C PRO A 50 -7.36 0.75 -5.14
N SER A 51 -7.01 -0.20 -6.01
CA SER A 51 -7.18 -1.64 -5.74
C SER A 51 -6.29 -2.10 -4.58
N ILE A 52 -5.01 -1.72 -4.58
CA ILE A 52 -4.04 -2.01 -3.50
C ILE A 52 -4.50 -1.40 -2.16
N LEU A 53 -4.97 -0.15 -2.19
CA LEU A 53 -5.51 0.53 -1.01
C LEU A 53 -6.75 -0.17 -0.45
N SER A 54 -7.67 -0.59 -1.32
CA SER A 54 -8.88 -1.34 -0.93
C SER A 54 -8.54 -2.71 -0.33
N LEU A 55 -7.60 -3.43 -0.95
CA LEU A 55 -7.08 -4.72 -0.45
C LEU A 55 -6.43 -4.56 0.92
N GLY A 56 -5.63 -3.51 1.10
CA GLY A 56 -5.07 -3.12 2.38
C GLY A 56 -6.15 -2.86 3.43
N ALA A 57 -7.19 -2.10 3.10
CA ALA A 57 -8.29 -1.80 4.01
C ALA A 57 -9.09 -3.03 4.46
N ILE A 58 -9.10 -4.10 3.66
CA ILE A 58 -9.71 -5.40 4.01
C ILE A 58 -8.77 -6.24 4.87
N VAL A 59 -7.50 -6.36 4.47
CA VAL A 59 -6.50 -7.22 5.13
C VAL A 59 -6.04 -6.65 6.47
N LEU A 60 -6.04 -5.33 6.62
CA LEU A 60 -5.60 -4.68 7.85
C LEU A 60 -6.71 -4.74 8.92
N PRO A 61 -6.39 -5.26 10.12
CA PRO A 61 -7.35 -5.25 11.22
C PRO A 61 -7.79 -3.81 11.50
N ARG A 62 -9.11 -3.58 11.42
CA ARG A 62 -9.72 -2.39 12.00
C ARG A 62 -9.61 -2.57 13.50
N GLY A 63 -8.74 -1.79 14.13
CA GLY A 63 -8.67 -1.72 15.59
C GLY A 63 -9.97 -1.13 16.08
N ASP A 64 -10.97 -1.99 16.28
CA ASP A 64 -12.25 -1.62 16.86
C ASP A 64 -11.98 -1.22 18.31
N ARG A 65 -12.04 0.08 18.55
CA ARG A 65 -11.99 0.66 19.88
C ARG A 65 -13.44 0.82 20.32
N ALA A 66 -13.98 -0.24 20.92
CA ALA A 66 -15.19 -0.20 21.72
C ALA A 66 -14.80 -0.13 23.21
#